data_AF-Q6AKV3-F1
#
_entry.id   AF-Q6AKV3-F1
#
_cell.length_a   1.000
_cell.length_b   1.000
_cell.length_c   1.000
_cell.angle_alpha   90.00
_cell.angle_beta   90.00
_cell.angle_gamma   90.00
#
_symmetry.space_group_name_H-M   'P 1'
#
loop_
_entity.id
_entity.type
_entity.pdbx_description
1 polymer ?
#
loop_
_entity_poly.entity_id
_entity_poly.type
_entity_poly.pdbx_seq_one_letter_code
_entity_poly.pdbx_strand_id
1 'polypeptide(L)'
;MEACRDRLLIHGSGDFLNDYEGISVSKSCRDDLGLMYNVTVEPVSGKLLHLQMTPTRIKHFRVNRATKADTLWLRDILNREGKKYGSRVKLNRDASFTLEWS
;
A
#
# COMPACT_ATOMS: atom_id res chain seq x y z
N MET A 1 -1.39 3.82 7.23
CA MET A 1 -2.84 3.91 6.93
C MET A 1 -3.58 3.76 8.24
N GLU A 2 -4.72 4.42 8.37
CA GLU A 2 -5.49 4.44 9.60
C GLU A 2 -6.97 4.15 9.28
N ALA A 3 -7.63 3.41 10.17
CA ALA A 3 -9.07 3.24 10.15
C ALA A 3 -9.65 4.04 11.33
N CYS A 4 -10.00 5.30 11.09
CA CYS A 4 -10.55 6.16 12.13
C CYS A 4 -12.08 6.09 12.10
N ARG A 5 -12.70 5.66 13.22
CA ARG A 5 -14.17 5.50 13.34
C ARG A 5 -14.76 4.69 12.17
N ASP A 6 -14.17 3.54 11.87
CA ASP A 6 -14.59 2.65 10.79
C ASP A 6 -14.45 3.23 9.36
N ARG A 7 -13.75 4.35 9.17
CA ARG A 7 -13.52 4.96 7.85
C ARG A 7 -12.05 4.85 7.45
N LEU A 8 -11.81 4.55 6.18
CA LEU A 8 -10.46 4.40 5.64
C LEU A 8 -9.82 5.76 5.37
N LEU A 9 -8.65 6.01 5.97
CA LEU A 9 -7.75 7.11 5.59
C LEU A 9 -6.45 6.56 4.99
N ILE A 10 -6.23 6.88 3.72
CA ILE A 10 -5.00 6.53 2.99
C ILE A 10 -4.12 7.78 2.94
N HIS A 11 -2.99 7.72 3.64
CA HIS A 11 -1.94 8.73 3.53
C HIS A 11 -0.87 8.25 2.54
N GLY A 12 -0.45 9.11 1.62
CA GLY A 12 0.55 8.74 0.61
C GLY A 12 -0.01 7.96 -0.58
N SER A 13 -1.26 8.22 -0.98
CA SER A 13 -1.79 7.81 -2.28
C SER A 13 -1.21 8.70 -3.38
N GLY A 14 0.12 8.67 -3.54
CA GLY A 14 0.78 9.33 -4.66
C GLY A 14 0.33 8.75 -5.99
N ASP A 15 0.80 9.34 -7.09
CA ASP A 15 0.38 8.93 -8.42
C ASP A 15 0.73 7.48 -8.73
N PHE A 16 -0.23 6.74 -9.26
CA PHE A 16 -0.06 5.32 -9.64
C PHE A 16 0.93 5.14 -10.81
N LEU A 17 1.17 6.21 -11.56
CA LEU A 17 2.17 6.35 -12.59
C LEU A 17 2.82 7.72 -12.42
N ASN A 18 4.13 7.78 -12.29
CA ASN A 18 4.87 9.02 -12.14
C ASN A 18 5.98 9.09 -13.20
N ASP A 19 6.26 10.28 -13.72
CA ASP A 19 7.23 10.55 -14.80
C ASP A 19 8.68 10.69 -14.30
N TYR A 20 8.90 10.43 -13.01
CA TYR A 20 10.19 10.53 -12.32
C TYR A 20 11.18 9.38 -12.61
N GLU A 21 11.18 8.79 -13.82
CA GLU A 21 12.27 7.88 -14.20
C GLU A 21 13.56 8.67 -14.45
N GLY A 22 14.40 8.84 -13.41
CA GLY A 22 15.78 9.36 -13.55
C GLY A 22 16.21 10.45 -12.57
N ILE A 23 15.36 10.90 -11.65
CA ILE A 23 15.77 11.80 -10.56
C ILE A 23 16.19 10.93 -9.38
N SER A 24 17.47 10.97 -9.02
CA SER A 24 18.02 10.21 -7.89
C SER A 24 17.52 10.78 -6.57
N VAL A 25 16.31 10.41 -6.17
CA VAL A 25 15.88 10.52 -4.79
C VAL A 25 16.67 9.47 -3.99
N SER A 26 17.15 9.85 -2.80
CA SER A 26 18.03 9.01 -1.99
C SER A 26 17.56 7.55 -1.92
N LYS A 27 18.49 6.57 -1.93
CA LYS A 27 18.20 5.11 -1.96
C LYS A 27 17.16 4.60 -0.94
N SER A 28 16.82 5.39 0.07
CA SER A 28 15.77 5.09 1.06
C SER A 28 14.35 5.36 0.57
N CYS A 29 14.15 6.19 -0.47
CA CYS A 29 12.85 6.51 -1.04
C CYS A 29 12.67 5.67 -2.32
N ARG A 30 11.89 4.59 -2.22
CA ARG A 30 11.53 3.73 -3.36
C ARG A 30 10.28 4.30 -4.03
N ASP A 31 10.47 5.37 -4.78
CA ASP A 31 9.43 6.03 -5.60
C ASP A 31 8.90 5.13 -6.72
N ASP A 32 9.68 4.12 -7.11
CA ASP A 32 9.27 3.06 -8.03
C ASP A 32 8.22 2.12 -7.43
N LEU A 33 8.02 2.07 -6.11
CA LEU A 33 7.09 1.15 -5.45
C LEU A 33 5.77 1.82 -5.07
N GLY A 34 4.67 1.14 -5.38
CA GLY A 34 3.31 1.62 -5.11
C GLY A 34 2.38 0.53 -4.58
N LEU A 35 1.14 0.93 -4.31
CA LEU A 35 0.06 0.05 -3.89
C LEU A 35 -1.20 0.34 -4.72
N MET A 36 -1.82 -0.71 -5.24
CA MET A 36 -3.18 -0.65 -5.77
C MET A 36 -4.15 -1.07 -4.67
N TYR A 37 -5.17 -0.25 -4.38
CA TYR A 37 -6.10 -0.44 -3.28
C TYR A 37 -7.43 -1.02 -3.74
N ASN A 38 -7.78 -2.19 -3.22
CA ASN A 38 -9.08 -2.83 -3.39
C ASN A 38 -9.86 -2.69 -2.07
N VAL A 39 -10.74 -1.70 -2.02
CA VAL A 39 -11.49 -1.32 -0.83
C VAL A 39 -12.89 -1.91 -0.89
N THR A 40 -13.34 -2.55 0.19
CA THR A 40 -14.74 -2.97 0.38
C THR A 40 -15.34 -2.17 1.53
N VAL A 41 -16.44 -1.47 1.26
CA VAL A 41 -17.18 -0.67 2.24
C VAL A 41 -18.63 -1.13 2.34
N GLU A 42 -19.24 -0.93 3.50
CA GLU A 42 -20.68 -1.07 3.67
C GLU A 42 -21.39 0.05 2.87
N PRO A 43 -22.37 -0.28 2.01
CA PRO A 43 -22.99 0.71 1.11
C PRO A 43 -23.69 1.88 1.81
N VAL A 44 -24.24 1.66 3.00
CA VAL A 44 -25.07 2.66 3.70
C VAL A 44 -24.22 3.54 4.63
N SER A 45 -23.43 2.95 5.53
CA SER A 45 -22.63 3.73 6.48
C SER A 45 -21.28 4.20 5.93
N GLY A 46 -20.79 3.60 4.83
CA GLY A 46 -19.44 3.80 4.32
C GLY A 46 -18.36 3.16 5.19
N LYS A 47 -18.74 2.30 6.14
CA LYS A 47 -17.82 1.56 7.02
C LYS A 47 -16.88 0.68 6.20
N LEU A 48 -15.58 0.78 6.45
CA LEU A 48 -14.57 -0.11 5.88
C LEU A 48 -14.79 -1.54 6.40
N LEU A 49 -15.06 -2.46 5.49
CA LEU A 49 -15.21 -3.88 5.79
C LEU A 49 -13.92 -4.65 5.48
N HIS A 50 -13.27 -4.29 4.39
CA HIS A 50 -12.05 -4.97 3.95
C HIS A 50 -11.15 -4.04 3.13
N LEU A 51 -9.84 -4.20 3.29
CA LEU A 51 -8.86 -3.56 2.43
C LEU A 51 -7.82 -4.59 2.00
N GLN A 52 -7.77 -4.85 0.69
CA GLN A 52 -6.65 -5.52 0.06
C GLN A 52 -5.79 -4.53 -0.69
N MET A 53 -4.48 -4.73 -0.64
CA MET A 53 -3.51 -3.92 -1.37
C MET A 53 -2.65 -4.82 -2.23
N THR A 54 -2.46 -4.44 -3.48
CA THR A 54 -1.54 -5.13 -4.39
C THR A 54 -0.25 -4.31 -4.51
N PRO A 55 0.90 -4.86 -4.12
CA PRO A 55 2.21 -4.26 -4.38
C PRO A 55 2.47 -4.09 -5.86
N THR A 56 2.79 -2.87 -6.27
CA THR A 56 3.16 -2.54 -7.65
C THR A 56 4.53 -1.90 -7.72
N ARG A 57 5.11 -1.95 -8.92
CA ARG A 57 6.35 -1.27 -9.26
C ARG A 57 6.23 -0.61 -10.63
N ILE A 58 6.59 0.66 -10.73
CA ILE A 58 6.72 1.36 -12.01
C ILE A 58 8.09 1.00 -12.62
N LYS A 59 8.07 0.55 -13.87
CA LYS A 59 9.27 0.31 -14.66
C LYS A 59 8.95 0.43 -16.14
N HIS A 60 9.74 1.23 -16.86
CA HIS A 60 9.55 1.53 -18.27
C HIS A 60 8.16 2.10 -18.55
N PHE A 61 7.71 3.06 -17.73
CA PHE A 61 6.37 3.66 -17.82
C PHE A 61 5.21 2.65 -17.76
N ARG A 62 5.43 1.51 -17.11
CA ARG A 62 4.41 0.49 -16.91
C ARG A 62 4.30 0.15 -15.44
N VAL A 63 3.06 -0.02 -14.99
CA VAL A 63 2.78 -0.60 -13.69
C VAL A 63 2.92 -2.10 -13.79
N ASN A 64 3.84 -2.65 -13.01
CA ASN A 64 4.10 -4.07 -12.90
C ASN A 64 3.76 -4.53 -11.48
N ARG A 65 3.60 -5.84 -11.28
CA ARG A 65 3.62 -6.41 -9.92
C ARG A 65 5.00 -6.20 -9.31
N ALA A 66 5.04 -5.85 -8.03
CA ALA A 66 6.30 -5.73 -7.33
C ALA A 66 7.00 -7.10 -7.26
N THR A 67 8.34 -7.09 -7.24
CA THR A 67 9.10 -8.32 -7.06
C THR A 67 8.90 -8.88 -5.65
N LYS A 68 9.24 -10.15 -5.41
CA LYS A 68 9.14 -10.74 -4.07
C LYS A 68 9.92 -9.94 -3.02
N ALA A 69 11.11 -9.46 -3.36
CA ALA A 69 11.93 -8.66 -2.46
C ALA A 69 11.28 -7.31 -2.15
N ASP A 70 10.76 -6.63 -3.17
CA ASP A 70 10.07 -5.34 -3.03
C ASP A 70 8.77 -5.48 -2.23
N THR A 71 8.01 -6.56 -2.45
CA THR A 71 6.81 -6.89 -1.66
C THR A 71 7.14 -7.10 -0.18
N LEU A 72 8.20 -7.83 0.14
CA LEU A 72 8.62 -8.02 1.53
C LEU A 72 9.08 -6.71 2.16
N TRP A 73 9.82 -5.89 1.42
CA TRP A 73 10.24 -4.56 1.89
C TRP A 73 9.03 -3.66 2.17
N LEU A 74 8.06 -3.58 1.26
CA LEU A 74 6.82 -2.80 1.45
C LEU A 74 6.05 -3.27 2.67
N ARG A 75 5.90 -4.59 2.87
CA ARG A 75 5.25 -5.16 4.05
C ARG A 75 5.90 -4.67 5.33
N ASP A 76 7.24 -4.70 5.40
CA ASP A 76 7.98 -4.35 6.60
C ASP A 76 7.87 -2.85 6.90
N ILE A 77 7.93 -1.99 5.88
CA ILE A 77 7.70 -0.55 6.03
C ILE A 77 6.27 -0.26 6.50
N LEU A 78 5.26 -0.86 5.86
CA LEU A 78 3.85 -0.67 6.24
C LEU A 78 3.58 -1.11 7.68
N ASN A 79 4.17 -2.22 8.12
CA ASN A 79 4.04 -2.69 9.50
C ASN A 79 4.79 -1.82 10.50
N ARG A 80 5.96 -1.29 10.13
CA ARG A 80 6.71 -0.35 10.97
C ARG A 80 5.92 0.94 11.18
N GLU A 81 5.42 1.53 10.09
CA GLU A 81 4.68 2.79 10.12
C GLU A 81 3.23 2.64 10.61
N GLY A 82 2.62 1.47 10.40
CA GLY A 82 1.25 1.17 10.86
C GLY A 82 1.15 0.97 12.37
N LYS A 83 2.23 0.53 13.03
CA LYS A 83 2.25 0.25 14.48
C LYS A 83 1.79 1.44 15.33
N LYS A 84 2.16 2.67 14.96
CA LYS A 84 1.72 3.91 15.65
C LYS A 84 0.23 4.21 15.50
N TYR A 85 -0.44 3.59 14.52
CA TYR A 85 -1.86 3.77 14.22
C TYR A 85 -2.70 2.51 14.52
N GLY A 86 -2.14 1.51 15.22
CA GLY A 86 -2.85 0.26 15.51
C GLY A 86 -3.16 -0.59 14.27
N SER A 87 -2.47 -0.36 13.15
CA SER A 87 -2.69 -1.08 11.89
C SER A 87 -1.47 -1.90 11.47
N ARG A 88 -1.72 -3.01 10.79
CA ARG A 88 -0.70 -3.88 10.20
C ARG A 88 -1.20 -4.47 8.89
N VAL A 89 -0.28 -4.99 8.10
CA VAL A 89 -0.56 -5.69 6.86
C VAL A 89 -0.09 -7.14 6.94
N LYS A 90 -0.97 -8.04 6.54
CA LYS A 90 -0.70 -9.47 6.39
C LYS A 90 -0.44 -9.78 4.93
N LEU A 91 0.69 -10.44 4.64
CA LEU A 91 1.01 -10.93 3.31
C LEU A 91 0.19 -12.20 3.00
N ASN A 92 -0.51 -12.19 1.87
CA ASN A 92 -1.31 -13.28 1.35
C ASN A 92 -0.51 -14.15 0.35
N ARG A 93 -1.06 -15.30 -0.01
CA ARG A 93 -0.42 -16.26 -0.93
C ARG A 93 -0.25 -15.71 -2.36
N ASP A 94 -1.13 -14.80 -2.78
CA ASP A 94 -1.13 -14.13 -4.07
C ASP A 94 -0.22 -12.88 -4.11
N ALA A 95 0.61 -12.71 -3.09
CA ALA A 95 1.46 -11.54 -2.87
C ALA A 95 0.71 -10.21 -2.65
N SER A 96 -0.61 -10.25 -2.41
CA SER A 96 -1.35 -9.09 -1.90
C SER A 96 -1.17 -8.93 -0.40
N PHE A 97 -1.56 -7.77 0.12
CA PHE A 97 -1.66 -7.49 1.53
C PHE A 97 -3.12 -7.35 1.94
N THR A 98 -3.46 -7.87 3.12
CA THR A 98 -4.71 -7.54 3.81
C THR A 98 -4.39 -6.61 4.98
N LEU A 99 -5.10 -5.48 5.08
CA LEU A 99 -5.02 -4.62 6.25
C LEU A 99 -5.71 -5.31 7.44
N GLU A 100 -5.05 -5.30 8.59
CA GLU A 100 -5.62 -5.67 9.88
C GLU A 100 -5.47 -4.46 10.80
N TRP A 101 -6.56 -4.05 11.45
CA TRP A 101 -6.59 -2.88 12.32
C TRP A 101 -7.40 -3.21 13.59
N SER A 102 -7.09 -2.52 14.69
CA SER A 102 -7.74 -2.69 16.00
C SER A 102 -8.19 -1.37 16.56
#